data_AF-A0AAE8QB78-F1
#
_entry.id   AF-A0AAE8QB78-F1
#
_cell.length_a   1.000
_cell.length_b   1.000
_cell.length_c   1.000
_cell.angle_alpha   90.00
_cell.angle_beta   90.00
_cell.angle_gamma   90.00
#
_symmetry.space_group_name_H-M   'P 1'
#
loop_
_entity.id
_entity.type
_entity.pdbx_description
1 polymer ?
#
loop_
_entity_poly.entity_id
_entity_poly.type
_entity_poly.pdbx_seq_one_letter_code
_entity_poly.pdbx_strand_id
1 'polypeptide(L)'
;MRRGANLALAALLGAAASLLCSNAFAYCSEPSAPSCASSFGEFGDQWEFDRCKREMESYKDDVENFIGCNNDEAEAAIRKARDDSESAKSEYNDAVEAFNRRAGN
;
A
#
# COMPACT_ATOMS: atom_id res chain seq x y z
N MET A 1 -40.92 24.98 -31.66
CA MET A 1 -39.64 25.44 -31.10
C MET A 1 -39.77 25.33 -29.58
N ARG A 2 -39.27 24.25 -28.97
CA ARG A 2 -37.94 24.09 -28.35
C ARG A 2 -37.80 24.82 -26.99
N ARG A 3 -37.55 23.99 -25.96
CA ARG A 3 -36.69 24.18 -24.78
C ARG A 3 -37.38 24.42 -23.44
N GLY A 4 -37.40 23.36 -22.64
CA GLY A 4 -37.58 23.38 -21.19
C GLY A 4 -36.96 22.14 -20.54
N ALA A 5 -35.79 21.70 -21.02
CA ALA A 5 -35.07 20.54 -20.49
C ALA A 5 -33.64 20.99 -20.15
N ASN A 6 -33.48 21.76 -19.08
CA ASN A 6 -32.17 22.26 -18.62
C ASN A 6 -32.07 22.27 -17.08
N LEU A 7 -32.72 21.34 -16.39
CA LEU A 7 -32.63 21.24 -14.92
C LEU A 7 -32.09 19.90 -14.41
N ALA A 8 -31.83 18.93 -15.29
CA ALA A 8 -31.27 17.63 -14.91
C ALA A 8 -29.75 17.53 -15.06
N LEU A 9 -29.08 18.52 -15.66
CA LEU A 9 -27.65 18.42 -16.00
C LEU A 9 -26.69 18.94 -14.90
N ALA A 10 -27.21 19.51 -13.81
CA ALA A 10 -26.39 20.07 -12.74
C ALA A 10 -26.05 19.07 -11.61
N ALA A 11 -26.71 17.91 -11.57
CA ALA A 11 -26.53 16.95 -10.47
C ALA A 11 -25.42 15.89 -10.73
N LEU A 12 -24.91 15.77 -11.96
CA LEU A 12 -23.94 14.73 -12.33
C LEU A 12 -22.47 15.14 -12.21
N LEU A 13 -22.19 16.39 -11.81
CA LEU A 13 -20.80 16.91 -11.71
C LEU A 13 -20.33 17.15 -10.26
N GLY A 14 -21.16 16.89 -9.25
CA GLY A 14 -20.87 17.22 -7.86
C GLY A 14 -20.23 16.13 -6.99
N ALA A 15 -20.05 14.90 -7.49
CA ALA A 15 -19.70 13.74 -6.66
C ALA A 15 -18.35 13.08 -7.02
N ALA A 16 -17.43 13.80 -7.68
CA ALA A 16 -16.13 13.24 -8.10
C ALA A 16 -14.93 13.73 -7.25
N ALA A 17 -15.16 14.45 -6.14
CA ALA A 17 -14.08 15.15 -5.42
C ALA A 17 -13.56 14.45 -4.15
N SER A 18 -14.07 13.29 -3.75
CA SER A 18 -13.75 12.69 -2.43
C SER A 18 -13.04 11.32 -2.47
N LEU A 19 -12.54 10.88 -3.64
CA LEU A 19 -11.76 9.63 -3.76
C LEU A 19 -10.23 9.87 -3.78
N LEU A 20 -9.75 10.96 -3.19
CA LEU A 20 -8.34 11.03 -2.80
C LEU A 20 -8.17 10.20 -1.53
N CYS A 21 -8.26 8.88 -1.66
CA CYS A 21 -7.66 7.99 -0.68
C CYS A 21 -6.18 8.35 -0.64
N SER A 22 -5.79 9.08 0.39
CA SER A 22 -4.40 9.19 0.80
C SER A 22 -3.91 7.77 1.05
N ASN A 23 -3.36 7.12 0.01
CA ASN A 23 -2.50 5.98 0.18
C ASN A 23 -1.25 6.56 0.84
N ALA A 24 -1.31 6.74 2.16
CA ALA A 24 -0.12 6.82 2.98
C ALA A 24 0.50 5.42 2.85
N PHE A 25 1.27 5.22 1.79
CA PHE A 25 2.28 4.19 1.78
C PHE A 25 3.13 4.54 3.00
N ALA A 26 3.04 3.71 4.04
CA ALA A 26 4.19 3.61 4.92
C ALA A 26 5.38 3.36 3.98
N TYR A 27 6.48 4.04 4.22
CA TYR A 27 7.68 3.74 3.47
C TYR A 27 8.55 2.95 4.44
N CYS A 28 8.61 1.63 4.25
CA CYS A 28 9.52 0.79 5.00
C CYS A 28 10.95 1.26 4.68
N SER A 29 11.57 1.94 5.64
CA SER A 29 12.90 2.50 5.45
C SER A 29 13.93 1.46 5.85
N GLU A 30 14.80 1.08 4.92
CA GLU A 30 15.88 0.14 5.20
C GLU A 30 16.86 0.75 6.21
N PRO A 31 17.12 0.08 7.35
CA PRO A 31 18.06 0.58 8.33
C PRO A 31 19.50 0.46 7.84
N SER A 32 20.33 1.43 8.18
CA SER A 32 21.75 1.40 7.86
C SER A 32 22.54 0.70 8.96
N ALA A 33 23.46 -0.18 8.56
CA ALA A 33 24.34 -0.84 9.51
C ALA A 33 25.21 0.19 10.28
N PRO A 34 25.49 -0.03 11.57
CA PRO A 34 26.34 0.87 12.34
C PRO A 34 27.78 0.81 11.81
N SER A 35 28.49 1.95 11.87
CA SER A 35 29.85 2.04 11.34
C SER A 35 30.84 1.10 12.02
N CYS A 36 30.57 0.69 13.27
CA CYS A 36 31.40 -0.27 13.97
C CYS A 36 31.37 -1.68 13.34
N ALA A 37 30.31 -2.03 12.59
CA ALA A 37 30.18 -3.32 11.91
C ALA A 37 31.11 -3.48 10.69
N SER A 38 31.53 -2.35 10.09
CA SER A 38 32.43 -2.31 8.94
C SER A 38 33.85 -1.85 9.30
N SER A 39 34.10 -1.57 10.58
CA SER A 39 35.44 -1.22 11.07
C SER A 39 36.35 -2.44 11.05
N PHE A 40 37.56 -2.29 10.53
CA PHE A 40 38.59 -3.33 10.55
C PHE A 40 39.52 -3.09 11.74
N GLY A 41 39.54 -4.01 12.69
CA GLY A 41 40.43 -3.96 13.85
C GLY A 41 39.81 -4.56 15.11
N GLU A 42 40.64 -4.73 16.14
CA GLU A 42 40.14 -5.03 17.49
C GLU A 42 39.54 -3.77 18.11
N PHE A 43 38.61 -3.94 19.04
CA PHE A 43 38.10 -2.82 19.85
C PHE A 43 39.23 -2.26 20.72
N GLY A 44 39.34 -0.94 20.79
CA GLY A 44 40.38 -0.26 21.57
C GLY A 44 40.18 -0.43 23.08
N ASP A 45 38.93 -0.58 23.51
CA ASP A 45 38.57 -0.84 24.90
C ASP A 45 37.17 -1.47 25.05
N GLN A 46 36.80 -1.79 26.30
CA GLN A 46 35.50 -2.36 26.63
C GLN A 46 34.33 -1.42 26.31
N TRP A 47 34.54 -0.10 26.40
CA TRP A 47 33.48 0.88 26.15
C TRP A 47 33.11 0.92 24.66
N GLU A 48 34.10 0.88 23.77
CA GLU A 48 33.90 0.78 22.32
C GLU A 48 33.16 -0.51 21.96
N PHE A 49 33.57 -1.64 22.53
CA PHE A 49 32.90 -2.92 22.35
C PHE A 49 31.43 -2.86 22.82
N ASP A 50 31.18 -2.42 24.06
CA ASP A 50 29.83 -2.38 24.62
C ASP A 50 28.93 -1.40 23.86
N ARG A 51 29.49 -0.29 23.37
CA ARG A 51 28.77 0.65 22.51
C ARG A 51 28.40 0.01 21.19
N CYS A 52 29.35 -0.60 20.48
CA CYS A 52 29.08 -1.26 19.21
C CYS A 52 28.05 -2.39 19.38
N LYS A 53 28.15 -3.16 20.47
CA LYS A 53 27.18 -4.21 20.79
C LYS A 53 25.75 -3.64 20.89
N ARG A 54 25.56 -2.54 21.63
CA ARG A 54 24.24 -1.89 21.71
C ARG A 54 23.75 -1.35 20.37
N GLU A 55 24.64 -0.78 19.55
CA GLU A 55 24.31 -0.32 18.20
C GLU A 55 23.89 -1.50 17.29
N MET A 56 24.54 -2.65 17.41
CA MET A 56 24.18 -3.87 16.69
C MET A 56 22.85 -4.47 17.17
N GLU A 57 22.56 -4.42 18.47
CA GLU A 57 21.26 -4.83 19.02
C GLU A 57 20.14 -3.93 18.51
N SER A 58 20.33 -2.61 18.52
CA SER A 58 19.38 -1.66 17.92
C SER A 58 19.19 -1.92 16.42
N TYR A 59 20.28 -2.15 15.69
CA TYR A 59 20.22 -2.44 14.26
C TYR A 59 19.42 -3.71 13.96
N LYS A 60 19.55 -4.75 14.78
CA LYS A 60 18.75 -5.98 14.68
C LYS A 60 17.26 -5.67 14.80
N ASP A 61 16.87 -4.91 15.83
CA ASP A 61 15.46 -4.55 16.06
C ASP A 61 14.91 -3.72 14.89
N ASP A 62 15.72 -2.79 14.35
CA ASP A 62 15.34 -2.00 13.18
C ASP A 62 15.16 -2.86 11.92
N VAL A 63 16.00 -3.87 11.71
CA VAL A 63 15.88 -4.83 10.60
C VAL A 63 14.60 -5.67 10.75
N GLU A 64 14.29 -6.15 11.96
CA GLU A 64 13.06 -6.90 12.22
C GLU A 64 11.81 -6.04 11.96
N ASN A 65 11.84 -4.77 12.37
CA ASN A 65 10.78 -3.81 12.07
C ASN A 65 10.62 -3.55 10.56
N PHE A 66 11.73 -3.41 9.83
CA PHE A 66 11.72 -3.23 8.39
C PHE A 66 11.11 -4.44 7.65
N ILE A 67 11.48 -5.66 8.06
CA ILE A 67 10.90 -6.89 7.52
C ILE A 67 9.39 -6.96 7.82
N GLY A 68 8.97 -6.65 9.05
CA GLY A 68 7.57 -6.63 9.44
C GLY A 68 6.75 -5.66 8.57
N CYS A 69 7.24 -4.44 8.42
CA CYS A 69 6.63 -3.42 7.56
C CYS A 69 6.46 -3.92 6.11
N ASN A 70 7.51 -4.49 5.51
CA ASN A 70 7.44 -4.98 4.12
C ASN A 70 6.42 -6.12 3.95
N ASN A 71 6.30 -7.00 4.94
CA ASN A 71 5.32 -8.08 4.92
C ASN A 71 3.89 -7.52 5.00
N ASP A 72 3.63 -6.56 5.88
CA ASP A 72 2.32 -5.93 6.02
C ASP A 72 1.89 -5.22 4.72
N GLU A 73 2.82 -4.53 4.06
CA GLU A 73 2.58 -3.89 2.76
C GLU A 73 2.28 -4.91 1.65
N ALA A 74 3.07 -5.99 1.58
CA ALA A 74 2.85 -7.05 0.62
C ALA A 74 1.48 -7.72 0.82
N GLU A 75 1.09 -8.01 2.07
CA GLU A 75 -0.21 -8.56 2.40
C GLU A 75 -1.36 -7.61 2.08
N ALA A 76 -1.19 -6.30 2.32
CA ALA A 76 -2.16 -5.29 1.94
C ALA A 76 -2.34 -5.22 0.42
N ALA A 77 -1.25 -5.25 -0.34
CA ALA A 77 -1.29 -5.27 -1.80
C ALA A 77 -1.98 -6.53 -2.35
N ILE A 78 -1.68 -7.72 -1.78
CA ILE A 78 -2.33 -8.98 -2.15
C ILE A 78 -3.83 -8.92 -1.88
N ARG A 79 -4.24 -8.43 -0.70
CA ARG A 79 -5.66 -8.26 -0.36
C ARG A 79 -6.37 -7.35 -1.35
N LYS A 80 -5.78 -6.19 -1.65
CA LYS A 80 -6.34 -5.24 -2.61
C LYS A 80 -6.50 -5.86 -4.01
N ALA A 81 -5.49 -6.55 -4.50
CA ALA A 81 -5.51 -7.20 -5.80
C ALA A 81 -6.59 -8.30 -5.89
N ARG A 82 -6.79 -9.06 -4.81
CA ARG A 82 -7.86 -10.06 -4.72
C ARG A 82 -9.23 -9.40 -4.77
N ASP A 83 -9.46 -8.39 -3.95
CA ASP A 83 -10.75 -7.69 -3.85
C ASP A 83 -11.10 -7.02 -5.20
N ASP A 84 -10.11 -6.44 -5.89
CA ASP A 84 -10.28 -5.89 -7.25
C ASP A 84 -10.65 -6.97 -8.28
N SER A 85 -10.00 -8.13 -8.20
CA SER A 85 -10.27 -9.26 -9.09
C SER A 85 -11.67 -9.83 -8.89
N GLU A 86 -12.15 -9.88 -7.64
CA GLU A 86 -13.51 -10.31 -7.30
C GLU A 86 -14.56 -9.31 -7.80
N SER A 87 -14.31 -8.01 -7.62
CA SER A 87 -15.17 -6.95 -8.16
C SER A 87 -15.29 -7.04 -9.68
N ALA A 88 -14.16 -7.16 -10.40
CA ALA A 88 -14.15 -7.28 -11.86
C ALA A 88 -14.89 -8.54 -12.35
N LYS A 89 -14.78 -9.66 -11.63
CA LYS A 89 -15.54 -10.88 -11.94
C LYS A 89 -17.04 -10.68 -11.76
N SER A 90 -17.46 -10.01 -10.68
CA SER A 90 -18.86 -9.71 -10.44
C SER A 90 -19.44 -8.82 -11.55
N GLU A 91 -18.76 -7.74 -11.89
CA GLU A 91 -19.17 -6.82 -12.96
C GLU A 91 -19.29 -7.52 -14.31
N TYR A 92 -18.34 -8.41 -14.63
CA TYR A 92 -18.41 -9.22 -15.84
C TYR A 92 -19.65 -10.11 -15.86
N ASN A 93 -19.93 -10.82 -14.76
CA ASN A 93 -21.10 -11.70 -14.68
C ASN A 93 -22.41 -10.90 -14.82
N ASP A 94 -22.52 -9.76 -14.14
CA ASP A 94 -23.68 -8.86 -14.26
C ASP A 94 -23.89 -8.38 -15.70
N ALA A 95 -22.80 -8.04 -16.40
CA ALA A 95 -22.85 -7.65 -17.80
C ALA A 95 -23.31 -8.80 -18.71
N VAL A 96 -22.81 -10.01 -18.48
CA VAL A 96 -23.23 -11.23 -19.21
C VAL A 96 -24.71 -11.52 -18.98
N GLU A 97 -25.19 -11.43 -17.73
CA GLU A 97 -26.61 -11.61 -17.41
C GLU A 97 -27.48 -10.57 -18.11
N ALA A 98 -27.07 -9.29 -18.08
CA ALA A 98 -27.78 -8.22 -18.77
C ALA A 98 -27.84 -8.45 -20.28
N PHE A 99 -26.73 -8.89 -20.89
CA PHE A 99 -26.67 -9.25 -22.29
C PHE A 99 -27.63 -10.41 -22.62
N ASN A 100 -27.57 -11.50 -21.85
CA ASN A 100 -28.42 -12.68 -22.07
C ASN A 100 -29.92 -12.36 -21.96
N ARG A 101 -30.32 -11.53 -20.98
CA ARG A 101 -31.71 -11.04 -20.86
C ARG A 101 -32.16 -10.25 -22.09
N ARG A 102 -31.25 -9.50 -22.72
CA ARG A 102 -31.55 -8.73 -23.94
C ARG A 102 -31.61 -9.60 -25.18
N ALA A 103 -30.77 -10.63 -25.28
CA ALA A 103 -30.71 -11.51 -26.43
C ALA A 103 -31.86 -12.54 -26.48
N GLY A 104 -32.45 -12.86 -25.33
CA GLY A 104 -33.60 -13.78 -25.21
C GLY A 104 -34.99 -13.14 -25.30
N ASN A 105 -35.07 -11.81 -25.49
CA ASN A 105 -36.28 -11.04 -25.82
C ASN A 105 -36.24 -10.62 -27.29
#